data_AF-A0A529HQ75-F1
#
_entry.id   AF-A0A529HQ75-F1
#
_cell.length_a   1.000
_cell.length_b   1.000
_cell.length_c   1.000
_cell.angle_alpha   90.00
_cell.angle_beta   90.00
_cell.angle_gamma   90.00
#
_symmetry.space_group_name_H-M   'P 1'
#
loop_
_entity.id
_entity.type
_entity.pdbx_description
1 polymer ?
#
loop_
_entity_poly.entity_id
_entity_poly.type
_entity_poly.pdbx_seq_one_letter_code
_entity_poly.pdbx_strand_id
1 'polypeptide(L)'
;MFVDAAAIVAMLSNEAEAERCAQAVVDASAPFTSAIAVWEASMALSRPEKLAIPVARSAEIVTRFLEERAIALRELPPALDA
;
A
#
# COMPACT_ATOMS: atom_id res chain seq x y z
N MET A 1 -4.15 -7.40 -10.13
CA MET A 1 -3.03 -6.44 -10.28
C MET A 1 -2.30 -6.34 -8.95
N PHE A 2 -0.97 -6.36 -8.94
CA PHE A 2 -0.23 -6.12 -7.69
C PHE A 2 -0.15 -4.62 -7.40
N VAL A 3 -0.44 -4.22 -6.16
CA VAL A 3 -0.36 -2.83 -5.68
C VAL A 3 0.87 -2.73 -4.78
N ASP A 4 1.90 -2.06 -5.29
CA ASP A 4 3.17 -1.87 -4.60
C ASP A 4 3.10 -0.79 -3.51
N ALA A 5 4.06 -0.81 -2.59
CA ALA A 5 4.19 0.19 -1.53
C ALA A 5 4.21 1.62 -2.08
N ALA A 6 4.93 1.88 -3.16
CA ALA A 6 5.00 3.22 -3.75
C ALA A 6 3.64 3.74 -4.23
N ALA A 7 2.79 2.87 -4.78
CA ALA A 7 1.44 3.25 -5.20
C ALA A 7 0.53 3.55 -3.98
N ILE A 8 0.65 2.75 -2.91
CA ILE A 8 -0.08 2.99 -1.65
C ILE A 8 0.33 4.34 -1.06
N VAL A 9 1.64 4.61 -0.98
CA VAL A 9 2.17 5.89 -0.48
C VAL A 9 1.66 7.04 -1.35
N ALA A 10 1.77 6.93 -2.69
CA ALA A 10 1.31 7.96 -3.60
C ALA A 10 -0.16 8.34 -3.35
N MET A 11 -1.05 7.34 -3.22
CA MET A 11 -2.47 7.57 -2.96
C MET A 11 -2.74 8.14 -1.55
N LEU A 12 -2.03 7.70 -0.52
CA LEU A 12 -2.27 8.13 0.87
C LEU A 12 -1.63 9.47 1.24
N SER A 13 -0.55 9.88 0.55
CA SER A 13 0.11 11.18 0.75
C SER A 13 -0.16 12.18 -0.39
N ASN A 14 -1.13 11.90 -1.25
CA ASN A 14 -1.56 12.79 -2.34
C ASN A 14 -0.39 13.24 -3.25
N GLU A 15 0.43 12.29 -3.68
CA GLU A 15 1.53 12.56 -4.62
C GLU A 15 1.02 12.78 -6.05
N ALA A 16 1.90 13.21 -6.96
CA ALA A 16 1.56 13.48 -8.35
C ALA A 16 0.87 12.28 -9.06
N GLU A 17 1.27 11.06 -8.72
CA GLU A 17 0.73 9.83 -9.33
C GLU A 17 -0.54 9.30 -8.64
N ALA A 18 -1.03 9.96 -7.58
CA ALA A 18 -2.13 9.46 -6.74
C ALA A 18 -3.38 9.14 -7.53
N GLU A 19 -3.82 10.06 -8.40
CA GLU A 19 -5.06 9.90 -9.18
C GLU A 19 -4.93 8.77 -10.21
N ARG A 20 -3.78 8.68 -10.89
CA ARG A 20 -3.52 7.59 -11.84
C ARG A 20 -3.50 6.23 -11.14
N CYS A 21 -2.87 6.13 -9.97
CA CYS A 21 -2.85 4.92 -9.16
C CYS A 21 -4.26 4.55 -8.67
N ALA A 22 -5.03 5.53 -8.19
CA ALA A 22 -6.39 5.32 -7.72
C ALA A 22 -7.29 4.77 -8.84
N GLN A 23 -7.22 5.37 -10.03
CA GLN A 23 -7.96 4.89 -11.19
C GLN A 23 -7.57 3.46 -11.59
N ALA A 24 -6.27 3.16 -11.62
CA ALA A 24 -5.79 1.81 -11.91
C ALA A 24 -6.28 0.77 -10.90
N VAL A 25 -6.40 1.14 -9.61
CA VAL A 25 -6.96 0.27 -8.58
C VAL A 25 -8.47 0.06 -8.77
N VAL A 26 -9.22 1.11 -9.11
CA VAL A 26 -10.67 1.02 -9.39
C VAL A 26 -10.95 0.12 -10.59
N ASP A 27 -10.14 0.20 -11.64
CA ASP A 27 -10.32 -0.58 -12.86
C ASP A 27 -9.85 -2.05 -12.72
N ALA A 28 -9.14 -2.38 -11.63
CA ALA A 28 -8.62 -3.72 -11.41
C ALA A 28 -9.69 -4.66 -10.84
N SER A 29 -9.86 -5.82 -11.48
CA SER A 29 -10.83 -6.84 -11.04
C SER A 29 -10.48 -7.56 -9.74
N ALA A 30 -9.19 -7.70 -9.45
CA ALA A 30 -8.67 -8.35 -8.24
C ALA A 30 -7.32 -7.74 -7.86
N PRO A 31 -7.30 -6.52 -7.30
CA PRO A 31 -6.09 -5.92 -6.79
C PRO A 31 -5.63 -6.67 -5.53
N PHE A 32 -4.33 -6.83 -5.39
CA PHE A 32 -3.73 -7.46 -4.22
C PHE A 32 -2.38 -6.82 -3.89
N THR A 33 -1.92 -6.97 -2.65
CA THR A 33 -0.60 -6.53 -2.19
C THR A 33 0.03 -7.61 -1.29
N SER A 34 1.21 -7.35 -0.78
CA SER A 34 1.96 -8.24 0.12
C SER A 34 2.19 -7.59 1.49
N ALA A 35 2.44 -8.40 2.51
CA ALA A 35 2.75 -7.91 3.86
C ALA A 35 3.99 -7.01 3.87
N ILE A 36 4.97 -7.28 3.00
CA ILE A 36 6.17 -6.43 2.87
C ILE A 36 5.83 -5.05 2.30
N ALA A 37 4.97 -4.97 1.26
CA ALA A 37 4.55 -3.69 0.69
C ALA A 37 3.73 -2.86 1.70
N VAL A 38 2.92 -3.51 2.54
CA VAL A 38 2.21 -2.85 3.66
C VAL A 38 3.20 -2.27 4.67
N TRP A 39 4.21 -3.04 5.05
CA TRP A 39 5.25 -2.58 5.97
C TRP A 39 6.04 -1.40 5.37
N GLU A 40 6.48 -1.51 4.11
CA GLU A 40 7.21 -0.45 3.41
C GLU A 40 6.39 0.84 3.29
N ALA A 41 5.11 0.75 2.92
CA ALA A 41 4.22 1.91 2.85
C ALA A 41 4.04 2.56 4.23
N SER A 42 3.86 1.75 5.28
CA SER A 42 3.72 2.23 6.66
C SER A 42 4.98 2.94 7.16
N MET A 43 6.15 2.39 6.85
CA MET A 43 7.44 3.00 7.17
C MET A 43 7.63 4.30 6.38
N ALA A 44 7.30 4.32 5.09
CA ALA A 44 7.44 5.51 4.24
C ALA A 44 6.51 6.65 4.71
N LEU A 45 5.24 6.37 4.98
CA LEU A 45 4.27 7.36 5.45
C LEU A 45 4.61 7.93 6.84
N SER A 46 5.30 7.16 7.69
CA SER A 46 5.75 7.63 9.00
C SER A 46 6.86 8.69 8.94
N ARG A 47 7.52 8.85 7.79
CA ARG A 47 8.66 9.76 7.65
C ARG A 47 8.24 11.23 7.78
N PRO A 48 9.15 12.12 8.25
CA PRO A 48 8.86 13.54 8.41
C PRO A 48 8.37 14.24 7.13
N GLU A 49 8.88 13.83 5.97
CA GLU A 49 8.51 14.37 4.66
C GLU A 49 7.17 13.85 4.11
N LYS A 50 6.50 12.94 4.84
CA LYS A 50 5.20 12.37 4.49
C LYS A 50 4.14 12.82 5.49
N LEU A 51 3.59 11.89 6.27
CA LEU A 51 2.54 12.20 7.25
C LEU A 51 3.10 12.53 8.63
N ALA A 52 4.37 12.22 8.90
CA ALA A 52 5.05 12.45 10.18
C ALA A 52 4.27 11.87 11.39
N ILE A 53 3.65 10.70 11.21
CA ILE A 53 2.89 9.98 12.23
C ILE A 53 3.62 8.72 12.71
N PRO A 54 3.31 8.19 13.91
CA PRO A 54 3.88 6.94 14.38
C PRO A 54 3.61 5.77 13.40
N VAL A 55 4.59 4.87 13.24
CA VAL A 55 4.49 3.70 12.36
C VAL A 55 3.24 2.87 12.62
N ALA A 56 2.88 2.65 13.90
CA ALA A 56 1.68 1.92 14.27
C ALA A 56 0.41 2.57 13.70
N ARG A 57 0.30 3.90 13.80
CA ARG A 57 -0.83 4.65 13.23
C ARG A 57 -0.81 4.61 11.71
N SER A 58 0.36 4.67 11.09
CA SER A 58 0.47 4.52 9.64
C SER A 58 0.02 3.15 9.17
N ALA A 59 0.35 2.08 9.89
CA ALA A 59 -0.06 0.72 9.55
C ALA A 59 -1.58 0.53 9.64
N GLU A 60 -2.24 1.16 10.63
CA GLU A 60 -3.70 1.21 10.71
C GLU A 60 -4.32 1.89 9.49
N ILE A 61 -3.75 3.02 9.05
CA ILE A 61 -4.23 3.76 7.88
C ILE A 61 -4.07 2.92 6.61
N VAL A 62 -2.90 2.30 6.41
CA VAL A 62 -2.65 1.44 5.24
C VAL A 62 -3.60 0.25 5.24
N THR A 63 -3.78 -0.43 6.38
CA THR A 63 -4.68 -1.59 6.47
C THR A 63 -6.12 -1.21 6.14
N ARG A 64 -6.62 -0.11 6.73
CA ARG A 64 -7.96 0.41 6.43
C ARG A 64 -8.12 0.81 4.97
N PHE A 65 -7.09 1.41 4.37
CA PHE A 65 -7.07 1.73 2.96
C PHE A 65 -7.22 0.48 2.08
N LEU A 66 -6.50 -0.61 2.40
CA LEU A 66 -6.63 -1.87 1.65
C LEU A 66 -8.05 -2.44 1.75
N GLU A 67 -8.63 -2.44 2.95
CA GLU A 67 -10.00 -2.91 3.20
C GLU A 67 -11.03 -2.11 2.39
N GLU A 68 -10.98 -0.77 2.46
CA GLU A 68 -11.92 0.11 1.77
C GLU A 68 -11.84 0.04 0.24
N ARG A 69 -10.68 -0.37 -0.31
CA ARG A 69 -10.48 -0.54 -1.76
C ARG A 69 -10.52 -2.00 -2.22
N ALA A 70 -10.91 -2.93 -1.34
CA ALA A 70 -10.92 -4.37 -1.61
C ALA A 70 -9.58 -4.91 -2.17
N ILE A 71 -8.45 -4.37 -1.71
CA ILE A 71 -7.12 -4.83 -2.08
C ILE A 71 -6.76 -6.00 -1.17
N ALA A 72 -6.69 -7.21 -1.73
CA ALA A 72 -6.40 -8.40 -0.95
C ALA A 72 -4.95 -8.41 -0.44
N LEU A 73 -4.74 -8.68 0.85
CA LEU A 73 -3.41 -9.00 1.37
C LEU A 73 -3.10 -10.46 1.05
N ARG A 74 -2.01 -10.72 0.33
CA ARG A 74 -1.54 -12.07 0.02
C ARG A 74 -0.19 -12.34 0.67
N GLU A 75 -0.07 -13.53 1.24
CA GLU A 75 1.20 -14.06 1.69
C GLU A 75 2.15 -14.22 0.50
N LEU A 76 3.44 -13.98 0.75
CA LEU A 76 4.46 -14.32 -0.22
C LEU A 76 4.48 -15.85 -0.37
N PRO A 77 4.60 -16.37 -1.60
CA PRO A 77 4.82 -17.79 -1.77
C PRO A 77 6.10 -18.20 -1.00
N PRO A 78 6.17 -19.45 -0.51
CA PRO A 78 7.36 -19.94 0.16
C PRO A 78 8.59 -19.74 -0.75
N ALA A 79 9.73 -19.42 -0.13
CA ALA A 79 10.99 -19.35 -0.87
C ALA A 79 11.21 -20.69 -1.58
N LEU A 80 11.39 -20.65 -2.90
CA LEU A 80 11.82 -21.82 -3.65
C LEU A 80 13.30 -22.05 -3.32
N ASP A 81 13.65 -23.28 -2.96
CA ASP A 81 15.05 -23.69 -2.80
C ASP A 81 15.78 -23.43 -4.14
N ALA A 82 16.90 -22.70 -4.05
CA ALA A 82 17.72 -22.28 -5.20
C ALA A 82 18.55 -23.41 -5.80
#